data_AF-F6VW20-F1
#
_entry.id   AF-F6VW20-F1
#
_cell.length_a   1.000
_cell.length_b   1.000
_cell.length_c   1.000
_cell.angle_alpha   90.00
_cell.angle_beta   90.00
_cell.angle_gamma   90.00
#
_symmetry.space_group_name_H-M   'P 1'
#
loop_
_entity.id
_entity.type
_entity.pdbx_description
1 polymer ?
#
loop_
_entity_poly.entity_id
_entity_poly.type
_entity_poly.pdbx_seq_one_letter_code
_entity_poly.pdbx_strand_id
1 'polypeptide(L)'
;GVLSNISALTDLGGLDPVWLFVVVGGVMSVLGFAGCIGALRENTFLLKFFSVFLGLIFFLELAAGILAFVFKDWIRDQLNLFINNNVKAYRDDLDLQNLIDFAQEYWSCCGARGPNDWNLNIYFNCTDLNPSRERCGVPFSCCVRDPAMSSIPSVAMTSDSNWSSSSRAPSTPKAVWASLRSGYKTT
;
A
#
# COMPACT_ATOMS: atom_id res chain seq x y z
N GLY A 1 -25.49 15.86 0.17
CA GLY A 1 -25.57 17.33 0.05
C GLY A 1 -24.20 17.99 0.06
N VAL A 2 -23.38 17.73 1.09
CA VAL A 2 -22.05 18.37 1.23
C VAL A 2 -20.99 17.69 0.34
N LEU A 3 -21.00 16.36 0.23
CA LEU A 3 -20.01 15.58 -0.53
C LEU A 3 -19.95 15.92 -2.05
N SER A 4 -21.09 16.26 -2.66
CA SER A 4 -21.19 16.62 -4.08
C SER A 4 -20.66 18.02 -4.40
N ASN A 5 -20.72 18.95 -3.43
CA ASN A 5 -20.12 20.27 -3.57
C ASN A 5 -18.60 20.20 -3.38
N ILE A 6 -18.13 19.29 -2.51
CA ILE A 6 -16.69 19.06 -2.33
C ILE A 6 -16.11 18.43 -3.61
N SER A 7 -16.75 17.43 -4.21
CA SER A 7 -16.27 16.84 -5.47
C SER A 7 -16.25 17.84 -6.63
N ALA A 8 -17.22 18.76 -6.71
CA ALA A 8 -17.21 19.82 -7.71
C ALA A 8 -16.10 20.87 -7.48
N LEU A 9 -15.72 21.13 -6.22
CA LEU A 9 -14.56 21.96 -5.88
C LEU A 9 -13.24 21.22 -6.14
N THR A 10 -13.22 19.89 -5.99
CA THR A 10 -12.08 19.03 -6.33
C THR A 10 -11.81 19.00 -7.84
N ASP A 11 -12.86 19.01 -8.67
CA ASP A 11 -12.77 18.94 -10.13
C ASP A 11 -12.37 20.27 -10.80
N LEU A 12 -12.57 21.41 -10.13
CA LEU A 12 -12.39 22.74 -10.72
C LEU A 12 -11.01 23.38 -10.48
N GLY A 13 -10.09 22.79 -9.69
CA GLY A 13 -8.76 23.40 -9.58
C GLY A 13 -7.79 22.88 -8.51
N GLY A 14 -7.28 21.66 -8.66
CA GLY A 14 -5.93 21.35 -8.16
C GLY A 14 -5.81 20.56 -6.86
N LEU A 15 -6.52 19.43 -6.75
CA LEU A 15 -6.28 18.43 -5.69
C LEU A 15 -5.48 17.21 -6.16
N ASP A 16 -4.72 17.32 -7.25
CA ASP A 16 -3.65 16.35 -7.48
C ASP A 16 -2.65 16.46 -6.32
N PRO A 17 -2.19 15.34 -5.74
CA PRO A 17 -1.17 15.35 -4.70
C PRO A 17 0.02 16.25 -5.05
N VAL A 18 0.37 16.31 -6.34
CA VAL A 18 1.42 17.16 -6.91
C VAL A 18 1.20 18.65 -6.64
N TRP A 19 0.01 19.18 -6.90
CA TRP A 19 -0.30 20.61 -6.66
C TRP A 19 -0.24 20.96 -5.18
N LEU A 20 -0.68 20.05 -4.31
CA LEU A 20 -0.55 20.22 -2.86
C LEU A 20 0.92 20.35 -2.45
N PHE A 21 1.80 19.47 -2.95
CA PHE A 21 3.24 19.56 -2.67
C PHE A 21 3.85 20.88 -3.15
N VAL A 22 3.45 21.38 -4.34
CA VAL A 22 3.94 22.66 -4.87
C VAL A 22 3.54 23.83 -3.96
N VAL A 23 2.28 23.90 -3.54
CA VAL A 23 1.78 24.98 -2.68
C VAL A 23 2.44 24.94 -1.30
N VAL A 24 2.49 23.76 -0.67
CA VAL A 24 3.11 23.59 0.65
C VAL A 24 4.60 23.90 0.59
N GLY A 25 5.32 23.39 -0.41
CA GLY A 25 6.75 23.66 -0.61
C GLY A 25 7.05 25.14 -0.85
N GLY A 26 6.17 25.85 -1.59
CA GLY A 26 6.28 27.29 -1.80
C GLY A 26 6.13 28.08 -0.50
N VAL A 27 5.12 27.75 0.32
CA VAL A 27 4.91 28.38 1.63
C VAL A 27 6.10 28.13 2.57
N MET A 28 6.59 26.89 2.64
CA MET A 28 7.76 26.54 3.46
C MET A 28 9.01 27.29 3.01
N SER A 29 9.21 27.45 1.70
CA SER A 29 10.32 28.23 1.15
C SER A 29 10.25 29.69 1.59
N VAL A 30 9.08 30.34 1.46
CA VAL A 30 8.89 31.74 1.88
C VAL A 30 9.14 31.92 3.39
N LEU A 31 8.63 31.01 4.21
CA LEU A 31 8.86 31.04 5.67
C LEU A 31 10.36 30.89 6.00
N GLY A 32 11.06 29.99 5.31
CA GLY A 32 12.50 29.81 5.44
C GLY A 32 13.29 31.06 5.05
N PHE A 33 12.99 31.65 3.88
CA PHE A 33 13.63 32.90 3.43
C PHE A 33 13.35 34.06 4.40
N ALA A 34 12.11 34.22 4.86
CA ALA A 34 11.75 35.26 5.83
C ALA A 34 12.50 35.09 7.16
N GLY A 35 12.65 33.85 7.65
CA GLY A 35 13.45 33.54 8.83
C GLY A 35 14.92 33.91 8.66
N CYS A 36 15.54 33.49 7.55
CA CYS A 36 16.94 33.78 7.26
C CYS A 36 17.21 35.29 7.09
N ILE A 37 16.39 36.00 6.29
CA ILE A 37 16.53 37.44 6.08
C ILE A 37 16.22 38.22 7.36
N GLY A 38 15.22 37.79 8.14
CA GLY A 38 14.88 38.39 9.42
C GLY A 38 16.04 38.38 10.41
N ALA A 39 16.77 37.27 10.49
CA ALA A 39 17.97 37.14 11.32
C ALA A 39 19.13 38.01 10.80
N LEU A 40 19.42 37.96 9.49
CA LEU A 40 20.55 38.71 8.89
C LEU A 40 20.37 40.23 8.92
N ARG A 41 19.14 40.72 8.78
CA ARG A 41 18.82 42.16 8.77
C ARG A 41 18.49 42.70 10.16
N GLU A 42 18.57 41.88 11.20
CA GLU A 42 18.15 42.21 12.57
C GLU A 42 16.72 42.81 12.63
N ASN A 43 15.86 42.38 11.69
CA ASN A 43 14.52 42.92 11.57
C ASN A 43 13.58 42.17 12.53
N THR A 44 13.33 42.79 13.68
CA THR A 44 12.48 42.21 14.74
C THR A 44 11.05 41.90 14.27
N PHE A 45 10.52 42.63 13.28
CA PHE A 45 9.17 42.38 12.76
C PHE A 45 9.10 41.06 11.98
N LEU A 46 10.06 40.82 11.08
CA LEU A 46 10.17 39.57 10.32
C LEU A 46 10.42 38.37 11.24
N LEU A 47 11.27 38.55 12.26
CA LEU A 47 11.57 37.49 13.23
C LEU A 47 10.34 37.11 14.06
N LYS A 48 9.54 38.10 14.49
CA LYS A 48 8.27 37.86 15.21
C LYS A 48 7.25 37.15 14.34
N PHE A 49 7.10 37.56 13.08
CA PHE A 49 6.23 36.88 12.12
C PHE A 49 6.61 35.41 11.99
N PHE A 50 7.88 35.13 11.71
CA PHE A 50 8.39 33.76 11.62
C PHE A 50 8.12 32.94 12.88
N SER A 51 8.40 33.51 14.06
CA SER A 51 8.16 32.82 15.34
C SER A 51 6.69 32.49 15.59
N VAL A 52 5.76 33.39 15.24
CA VAL A 52 4.31 33.14 15.37
C VAL A 52 3.86 32.01 14.43
N PHE A 53 4.32 32.01 13.19
CA PHE A 53 3.99 30.95 12.22
C PHE A 53 4.53 29.59 12.65
N LEU A 54 5.76 29.53 13.16
CA LEU A 54 6.32 28.30 13.73
C LEU A 54 5.50 27.80 14.92
N GLY A 55 5.12 28.70 15.83
CA GLY A 55 4.27 28.34 16.96
C GLY A 55 2.91 27.79 16.51
N LEU A 56 2.29 28.42 15.51
CA LEU A 56 1.02 27.97 14.94
C LEU A 56 1.14 26.58 14.29
N ILE A 57 2.18 26.34 13.50
CA ILE A 57 2.45 25.03 12.89
C ILE A 57 2.65 23.97 13.98
N PHE A 58 3.41 24.27 15.03
CA PHE A 58 3.64 23.35 16.14
C PHE A 58 2.34 22.96 16.86
N PHE A 59 1.46 23.93 17.16
CA PHE A 59 0.17 23.62 17.77
C PHE A 59 -0.74 22.82 16.84
N LEU A 60 -0.74 23.11 15.53
CA LEU A 60 -1.49 22.33 14.54
C LEU A 60 -0.96 20.89 14.44
N GLU A 61 0.35 20.69 14.43
CA GLU A 61 0.97 19.37 14.38
C GLU A 61 0.67 18.56 15.65
N LEU A 62 0.73 19.20 16.83
CA LEU A 62 0.35 18.59 18.09
C LEU A 62 -1.13 18.17 18.08
N ALA A 63 -2.02 19.07 17.64
CA ALA A 63 -3.45 18.78 17.53
C ALA A 63 -3.72 17.63 16.54
N ALA A 64 -3.05 17.64 15.38
CA ALA A 64 -3.16 16.58 14.39
C ALA A 64 -2.64 15.24 14.92
N GLY A 65 -1.54 15.24 15.67
CA GLY A 65 -0.98 14.03 16.30
C GLY A 65 -1.94 13.42 17.33
N ILE A 66 -2.52 14.26 18.19
CA ILE A 66 -3.54 13.81 19.16
C ILE A 66 -4.78 13.26 18.42
N LEU A 67 -5.23 13.97 17.39
CA LEU A 67 -6.39 13.56 16.59
C LEU A 67 -6.13 12.21 15.89
N ALA A 68 -4.96 12.03 15.29
CA ALA A 68 -4.57 10.78 14.64
C ALA A 68 -4.54 9.61 15.63
N PHE A 69 -4.07 9.84 16.86
CA PHE A 69 -4.06 8.82 17.90
C PHE A 69 -5.48 8.43 18.34
N VAL A 70 -6.35 9.42 18.58
CA VAL A 70 -7.75 9.19 18.99
C VAL A 70 -8.57 8.50 17.89
N PHE A 71 -8.36 8.89 16.63
CA PHE A 71 -9.11 8.38 15.49
C PHE A 71 -8.39 7.26 14.72
N LYS A 72 -7.40 6.60 15.33
CA LYS A 72 -6.59 5.56 14.68
C LYS A 72 -7.43 4.47 14.01
N ASP A 73 -8.53 4.05 14.64
CA ASP A 73 -9.32 2.91 14.17
C ASP A 73 -10.17 3.32 12.97
N TRP A 74 -10.74 4.53 13.02
CA TRP A 74 -11.43 5.11 11.87
C TRP A 74 -10.49 5.34 10.68
N ILE A 75 -9.28 5.84 10.93
CA ILE A 75 -8.25 6.00 9.89
C ILE A 75 -7.89 4.65 9.26
N ARG A 76 -7.73 3.60 10.08
CA ARG A 76 -7.47 2.24 9.58
C ARG A 76 -8.60 1.73 8.70
N ASP A 77 -9.85 1.97 9.06
CA ASP A 77 -10.99 1.53 8.24
C ASP A 77 -11.06 2.28 6.91
N GLN A 78 -10.82 3.60 6.91
CA GLN A 78 -10.73 4.37 5.67
C GLN A 78 -9.57 3.89 4.79
N LEU A 79 -8.40 3.63 5.39
CA LEU A 79 -7.25 3.09 4.68
C LEU A 79 -7.55 1.71 4.09
N ASN A 80 -8.20 0.83 4.84
CA ASN A 80 -8.59 -0.49 4.34
C ASN A 80 -9.55 -0.41 3.14
N LEU A 81 -10.54 0.49 3.21
CA LEU A 81 -11.46 0.73 2.10
C LEU A 81 -10.73 1.28 0.87
N PHE A 82 -9.82 2.23 1.08
CA PHE A 82 -8.98 2.78 0.03
C PHE A 82 -8.14 1.69 -0.64
N ILE A 83 -7.38 0.91 0.13
CA ILE A 83 -6.55 -0.18 -0.41
C ILE A 83 -7.42 -1.21 -1.14
N ASN A 84 -8.56 -1.62 -0.57
CA ASN A 84 -9.45 -2.58 -1.21
C ASN A 84 -10.01 -2.08 -2.55
N ASN A 85 -10.26 -0.78 -2.70
CA ASN A 85 -10.66 -0.20 -3.97
C ASN A 85 -9.50 -0.21 -4.99
N ASN A 86 -8.28 0.11 -4.55
CA ASN A 86 -7.09 0.04 -5.39
C ASN A 86 -6.74 -1.41 -5.80
N VAL A 87 -6.96 -2.39 -4.93
CA VAL A 87 -6.79 -3.82 -5.22
C VAL A 87 -7.72 -4.29 -6.34
N LYS A 88 -8.96 -3.78 -6.38
CA LYS A 88 -9.89 -4.08 -7.48
C LYS A 88 -9.42 -3.51 -8.83
N ALA A 89 -8.76 -2.36 -8.80
CA ALA A 89 -8.23 -1.67 -9.98
C ALA A 89 -6.77 -2.04 -10.29
N TYR A 90 -6.20 -3.06 -9.62
CA TYR A 90 -4.77 -3.38 -9.70
C TYR A 90 -4.26 -3.63 -11.12
N ARG A 91 -5.10 -4.11 -12.05
CA ARG A 91 -4.73 -4.35 -13.45
C ARG A 91 -5.12 -3.24 -14.41
N ASP A 92 -5.77 -2.18 -13.92
CA ASP A 92 -6.24 -1.09 -14.77
C ASP A 92 -5.07 -0.16 -15.17
N ASP A 93 -4.13 0.07 -14.25
CA ASP A 93 -2.98 0.96 -14.45
C ASP A 93 -1.64 0.32 -14.04
N LEU A 94 -0.63 0.42 -14.91
CA LEU A 94 0.72 -0.12 -14.65
C LEU A 94 1.42 0.58 -13.48
N ASP A 95 1.20 1.89 -13.33
CA ASP A 95 1.78 2.67 -12.23
C ASP A 95 1.19 2.27 -10.88
N LEU A 96 -0.14 2.01 -10.84
CA LEU A 96 -0.81 1.50 -9.66
C LEU A 96 -0.30 0.09 -9.28
N GLN A 97 -0.13 -0.78 -10.28
CA GLN A 97 0.45 -2.10 -10.09
C GLN A 97 1.84 -2.03 -9.45
N ASN A 98 2.75 -1.23 -10.03
CA ASN A 98 4.10 -1.04 -9.50
C ASN A 98 4.11 -0.45 -8.09
N LEU A 99 3.23 0.51 -7.81
CA LEU A 99 3.11 1.12 -6.49
C LEU A 99 2.66 0.11 -5.43
N ILE A 100 1.63 -0.69 -5.74
CA ILE A 100 1.12 -1.71 -4.82
C ILE A 100 2.18 -2.79 -4.60
N ASP A 101 2.84 -3.25 -5.65
CA ASP A 101 3.89 -4.27 -5.54
C ASP A 101 5.08 -3.77 -4.72
N PHE A 102 5.52 -2.53 -4.94
CA PHE A 102 6.56 -1.88 -4.13
C PHE A 102 6.14 -1.75 -2.66
N ALA A 103 4.91 -1.29 -2.40
CA ALA A 103 4.41 -1.15 -1.03
C ALA A 103 4.36 -2.51 -0.31
N GLN A 104 3.90 -3.56 -0.99
CA GLN A 104 3.80 -4.91 -0.42
C GLN A 104 5.17 -5.51 -0.11
N GLU A 105 6.14 -5.34 -1.00
CA GLU A 105 7.51 -5.80 -0.78
C GLU A 105 8.21 -5.00 0.33
N TYR A 106 8.09 -3.66 0.30
CA TYR A 106 8.74 -2.78 1.27
C TYR A 106 8.20 -2.97 2.70
N TRP A 107 6.87 -3.09 2.84
CA TRP A 107 6.23 -3.28 4.15
C TRP A 107 6.03 -4.75 4.52
N SER A 108 6.46 -5.69 3.66
CA SER A 108 6.28 -7.13 3.84
C SER A 108 4.82 -7.49 4.19
N CYS A 109 3.88 -6.88 3.50
CA CYS A 109 2.44 -7.03 3.73
C CYS A 109 1.76 -7.56 2.47
N CYS A 110 0.52 -8.02 2.60
CA CYS A 110 -0.26 -8.48 1.46
C CYS A 110 -1.74 -8.13 1.62
N GLY A 111 -2.27 -7.35 0.69
CA GLY A 111 -3.64 -6.82 0.80
C GLY A 111 -3.77 -5.72 1.84
N ALA A 112 -5.01 -5.33 2.17
CA ALA A 112 -5.32 -4.30 3.15
C ALA A 112 -5.20 -4.84 4.59
N ARG A 113 -5.81 -6.00 4.83
CA ARG A 113 -5.82 -6.76 6.08
C ARG A 113 -5.14 -8.12 5.92
N GLY A 114 -5.13 -8.67 4.70
CA GLY A 114 -4.44 -9.92 4.43
C GLY A 114 -4.59 -10.41 2.98
N PRO A 115 -3.97 -11.56 2.66
CA PRO A 115 -3.95 -12.11 1.31
C PRO A 115 -5.34 -12.37 0.70
N ASN A 116 -6.35 -12.59 1.54
CA ASN A 116 -7.72 -12.85 1.10
C ASN A 116 -8.40 -11.63 0.45
N ASP A 117 -7.88 -10.41 0.67
CA ASP A 117 -8.44 -9.19 0.06
C ASP A 117 -8.32 -9.21 -1.47
N TRP A 118 -7.35 -9.98 -2.00
CA TRP A 118 -7.21 -10.20 -3.44
C TRP A 118 -8.40 -10.92 -4.07
N ASN A 119 -9.24 -11.59 -3.28
CA ASN A 119 -10.50 -12.15 -3.77
C ASN A 119 -11.49 -11.09 -4.27
N LEU A 120 -11.30 -9.82 -3.89
CA LEU A 120 -12.10 -8.69 -4.40
C LEU A 120 -11.77 -8.34 -5.85
N ASN A 121 -10.56 -8.68 -6.32
CA ASN A 121 -10.13 -8.40 -7.68
C ASN A 121 -10.64 -9.46 -8.67
N ILE A 122 -11.10 -9.02 -9.84
CA ILE A 122 -11.71 -9.92 -10.84
C ILE A 122 -10.75 -11.00 -11.36
N TYR A 123 -9.44 -10.76 -11.37
CA TYR A 123 -8.46 -11.73 -11.87
C TYR A 123 -8.02 -12.76 -10.82
N PHE A 124 -8.09 -12.40 -9.54
CA PHE A 124 -7.65 -13.27 -8.42
C PHE A 124 -8.82 -13.93 -7.69
N ASN A 125 -10.06 -13.51 -7.97
CA ASN A 125 -11.27 -14.01 -7.33
C ASN A 125 -11.40 -15.55 -7.43
N CYS A 126 -11.59 -16.20 -6.27
CA CYS A 126 -11.53 -17.64 -6.10
C CYS A 126 -12.87 -18.36 -6.39
N THR A 127 -13.72 -17.82 -7.26
CA THR A 127 -15.00 -18.46 -7.65
C THR A 127 -14.85 -19.44 -8.80
N ASP A 128 -15.55 -20.58 -8.78
CA ASP A 128 -15.42 -21.67 -9.78
C ASP A 128 -15.68 -21.27 -11.23
N LEU A 129 -16.37 -20.16 -11.41
CA LEU A 129 -16.72 -19.58 -12.70
C LEU A 129 -15.64 -18.65 -13.26
N ASN A 130 -14.61 -18.31 -12.48
CA ASN A 130 -13.61 -17.34 -12.89
C ASN A 130 -12.57 -17.99 -13.84
N PRO A 131 -12.47 -17.54 -15.11
CA PRO A 131 -11.60 -18.16 -16.11
C PRO A 131 -10.13 -17.73 -16.00
N SER A 132 -9.79 -16.81 -15.09
CA SER A 132 -8.44 -16.28 -14.94
C SER A 132 -7.46 -17.34 -14.46
N ARG A 133 -6.23 -17.31 -14.99
CA ARG A 133 -5.15 -18.23 -14.60
C ARG A 133 -4.60 -17.91 -13.22
N GLU A 134 -4.79 -16.68 -12.78
CA GLU A 134 -4.37 -16.14 -11.48
C GLU A 134 -5.42 -16.34 -10.37
N ARG A 135 -6.52 -17.03 -10.67
CA ARG A 135 -7.59 -17.35 -9.72
C ARG A 135 -7.04 -18.01 -8.45
N CYS A 136 -7.59 -17.63 -7.29
CA CYS A 136 -7.18 -18.12 -5.97
C CYS A 136 -5.69 -17.85 -5.65
N GLY A 137 -5.05 -16.94 -6.39
CA GLY A 137 -3.67 -16.51 -6.17
C GLY A 137 -3.58 -15.09 -5.62
N VAL A 138 -2.33 -14.63 -5.50
CA VAL A 138 -1.96 -13.25 -5.12
C VAL A 138 -0.83 -12.78 -6.06
N PRO A 139 -0.54 -11.48 -6.15
CA PRO A 139 0.61 -11.00 -6.90
C PRO A 139 1.94 -11.54 -6.40
N PHE A 140 2.96 -11.44 -7.25
CA PHE A 140 4.31 -11.92 -6.93
C PHE A 140 4.92 -11.20 -5.71
N SER A 141 4.59 -9.92 -5.50
CA SER A 141 5.00 -9.12 -4.33
C SER A 141 4.50 -9.69 -3.00
N CYS A 142 3.37 -10.41 -3.00
CA CYS A 142 2.82 -11.12 -1.85
C CYS A 142 3.34 -12.56 -1.70
N CYS A 143 4.04 -13.10 -2.69
CA CYS A 143 4.39 -14.51 -2.73
C CYS A 143 5.62 -14.79 -1.86
N VAL A 144 5.49 -15.71 -0.91
CA VAL A 144 6.63 -16.18 -0.12
C VAL A 144 7.47 -17.09 -1.00
N ARG A 145 8.75 -16.76 -1.19
CA ARG A 145 9.68 -17.64 -1.90
C ARG A 145 9.86 -18.94 -1.11
N ASP A 146 9.68 -20.07 -1.77
CA ASP A 146 9.92 -21.38 -1.17
C ASP A 146 11.42 -21.52 -0.83
N PRO A 147 11.80 -21.81 0.43
CA PRO A 147 13.21 -22.01 0.81
C PRO A 147 13.86 -23.19 0.06
N ALA A 148 13.08 -24.08 -0.56
CA ALA A 148 13.61 -25.12 -1.44
C ALA A 148 14.11 -24.60 -2.81
N MET A 149 13.80 -23.35 -3.17
CA MET A 149 14.20 -22.69 -4.42
C MET A 149 15.30 -21.64 -4.24
N SER A 150 15.81 -21.42 -3.01
CA SER A 150 16.99 -20.55 -2.80
C SER A 150 18.32 -21.24 -3.13
N SER A 151 18.31 -22.54 -3.41
CA SER A 151 19.49 -23.35 -3.75
C SER A 151 19.60 -23.74 -5.23
N ILE A 152 18.66 -23.31 -6.08
CA ILE A 152 18.72 -23.58 -7.52
C ILE A 152 19.32 -22.35 -8.20
N PRO A 153 20.56 -22.41 -8.75
CA PRO A 153 21.05 -21.34 -9.60
C PRO A 153 20.17 -21.27 -10.86
N SER A 154 19.92 -20.06 -11.36
CA SER A 154 18.99 -19.72 -12.45
C SER A 154 19.26 -20.36 -13.83
N VAL A 155 20.03 -21.44 -13.90
CA VAL A 155 20.34 -22.22 -15.10
C VAL A 155 20.01 -23.70 -14.84
N ALA A 156 18.73 -24.01 -14.67
CA ALA A 156 18.20 -25.36 -14.81
C ALA A 156 16.76 -25.33 -15.31
N MET A 157 16.52 -24.59 -16.39
CA MET A 157 15.48 -25.00 -17.34
C MET A 157 16.12 -26.01 -18.29
N THR A 158 16.34 -27.23 -17.82
CA THR A 158 16.50 -28.35 -18.74
C THR A 158 15.11 -28.87 -19.07
N SER A 159 14.81 -28.79 -20.36
CA SER A 159 13.67 -29.36 -21.03
C SER A 159 13.56 -30.87 -20.78
N ASP A 160 12.80 -31.29 -19.76
CA ASP A 160 12.36 -32.67 -19.65
C ASP A 160 10.85 -32.76 -19.94
N SER A 161 10.58 -33.38 -21.09
CA SER A 161 9.29 -33.55 -21.77
C SER A 161 8.40 -34.62 -21.10
N ASN A 162 8.24 -34.57 -19.78
CA ASN A 162 7.27 -35.42 -19.07
C ASN A 162 6.92 -34.89 -17.67
N TRP A 163 6.15 -33.79 -17.61
CA TRP A 163 5.36 -33.44 -16.42
C TRP A 163 3.90 -33.21 -16.81
N SER A 164 3.30 -34.25 -17.38
CA SER A 164 1.84 -34.30 -17.52
C SER A 164 1.23 -34.54 -16.14
N SER A 165 0.45 -33.53 -15.71
CA SER A 165 -0.71 -33.64 -14.81
C SER A 165 -0.45 -33.96 -13.33
N SER A 166 -0.18 -32.92 -12.54
CA SER A 166 -0.82 -32.78 -11.22
C SER A 166 -0.86 -31.31 -10.76
N SER A 167 -1.46 -30.45 -11.58
CA SER A 167 -1.83 -29.08 -11.18
C SER A 167 -3.29 -29.09 -10.71
N ARG A 168 -3.57 -29.73 -9.58
CA ARG A 168 -4.84 -29.59 -8.88
C ARG A 168 -4.51 -29.34 -7.42
N ALA A 169 -4.60 -28.08 -6.99
CA ALA A 169 -4.52 -27.72 -5.58
C ALA A 169 -5.51 -28.60 -4.79
N PRO A 170 -5.09 -29.29 -3.71
CA PRO A 170 -6.00 -30.14 -2.97
C PRO A 170 -7.06 -29.27 -2.30
N SER A 171 -8.31 -29.43 -2.72
CA SER A 171 -9.46 -28.62 -2.32
C SER A 171 -10.01 -28.91 -0.91
N THR A 172 -9.26 -29.58 -0.03
CA THR A 172 -9.68 -29.73 1.38
C THR A 172 -8.49 -29.86 2.35
N PRO A 173 -8.58 -29.26 3.55
CA PRO A 173 -7.53 -29.39 4.58
C PRO A 173 -7.42 -30.80 5.20
N LYS A 174 -8.30 -31.75 4.85
CA LYS A 174 -8.28 -33.13 5.37
C LYS A 174 -7.24 -34.04 4.70
N ALA A 175 -6.80 -33.73 3.48
CA ALA A 175 -5.83 -34.56 2.75
C ALA A 175 -4.38 -34.37 3.25
N VAL A 176 -4.04 -33.19 3.78
CA VAL A 176 -2.70 -32.86 4.27
C VAL A 176 -2.33 -33.71 5.51
N TRP A 177 -3.27 -33.90 6.43
CA TRP A 177 -3.02 -34.66 7.67
C TRP A 177 -2.92 -36.18 7.47
N ALA A 178 -3.46 -36.72 6.37
CA ALA A 178 -3.34 -38.15 6.05
C ALA A 178 -1.93 -38.50 5.53
N SER A 179 -1.30 -37.59 4.78
CA SER A 179 0.03 -37.81 4.22
C SER A 179 1.17 -37.58 5.23
N LEU A 180 0.95 -36.77 6.26
CA LEU A 180 1.93 -36.51 7.32
C LEU A 180 2.05 -37.64 8.36
N ARG A 181 1.03 -38.51 8.50
CA ARG A 181 1.04 -39.62 9.46
C ARG A 181 1.93 -40.80 9.03
N SER A 182 2.34 -40.86 7.76
CA SER A 182 3.16 -41.96 7.23
C SER A 182 4.68 -41.73 7.38
N GLY A 183 5.12 -40.54 7.84
CA GLY A 183 6.52 -40.11 7.72
C GLY A 183 7.34 -39.98 9.01
N TYR A 184 6.75 -40.00 10.20
CA TYR A 184 7.50 -39.84 11.46
C TYR A 184 7.14 -40.94 12.47
N LYS A 185 7.83 -42.07 12.37
CA LYS A 185 8.07 -42.97 13.50
C LYS A 185 9.21 -42.37 14.35
N THR A 186 8.91 -42.12 15.62
CA THR A 186 9.77 -42.19 16.81
C THR A 186 11.28 -42.27 16.61
N THR A 187 12.02 -41.28 17.10
CA THR A 187 12.76 -41.32 18.38
C THR A 187 13.00 -39.89 18.84
#